data_AF-A0A9P0ZHK5-F1
#
_entry.id   AF-A0A9P0ZHK5-F1
#
_cell.length_a   1.000
_cell.length_b   1.000
_cell.length_c   1.000
_cell.angle_alpha   90.00
_cell.angle_beta   90.00
_cell.angle_gamma   90.00
#
_symmetry.space_group_name_H-M   'P 1'
#
loop_
_entity.id
_entity.type
_entity.pdbx_description
1 polymer ?
#
loop_
_entity_poly.entity_id
_entity_poly.type
_entity_poly.pdbx_seq_one_letter_code
_entity_poly.pdbx_strand_id
1 'polypeptide(L)'
;MRTGRCERNSSITQEVWDSWMSMWSSEEYQKKSNQSKKNRRQGELEKPAPSTHTSGAISHAKVASEIEKNSQTTVTSYQVFVYTHTKNHDGETFINDQAKEVNEEFVSRREELIDIG
;
A
#
# COMPACT_ATOMS: atom_id res chain seq x y z
N MET A 1 18.30 11.51 2.80
CA MET A 1 17.33 12.51 2.32
C MET A 1 17.61 12.79 0.84
N ARG A 2 16.63 12.73 -0.08
CA ARG A 2 16.85 13.13 -1.48
C ARG A 2 17.09 14.64 -1.50
N THR A 3 18.34 15.04 -1.66
CA THR A 3 18.79 16.44 -1.81
C THR A 3 18.70 16.94 -3.25
N GLY A 4 17.83 16.34 -4.07
CA GLY A 4 17.59 16.82 -5.43
C GLY A 4 16.68 18.04 -5.39
N ARG A 5 17.25 19.23 -5.40
CA ARG A 5 16.53 20.48 -5.68
C ARG A 5 15.78 20.28 -7.00
N CYS A 6 14.46 20.41 -7.02
CA CYS A 6 13.71 20.41 -8.27
C CYS A 6 14.19 21.60 -9.09
N GLU A 7 14.79 21.34 -10.26
CA GLU A 7 15.25 22.38 -11.17
C GLU A 7 14.09 22.82 -12.08
N ARG A 8 14.01 24.12 -12.37
CA ARG A 8 13.00 24.67 -13.28
C ARG A 8 13.24 24.11 -14.68
N ASN A 9 12.23 23.47 -15.26
CA ASN A 9 12.26 23.06 -16.66
C ASN A 9 12.21 24.29 -17.59
N SER A 10 12.95 24.26 -18.71
CA SER A 10 13.02 25.37 -19.68
C SER A 10 11.68 25.74 -20.32
N SER A 11 10.72 24.81 -20.37
CA SER A 11 9.36 25.05 -20.86
C SER A 11 8.44 25.78 -19.85
N ILE A 12 8.88 25.98 -18.61
CA ILE A 12 8.10 26.65 -17.56
C ILE A 12 8.62 28.07 -17.40
N THR A 13 7.73 29.06 -17.50
CA THR A 13 8.12 30.47 -17.28
C THR A 13 8.57 30.70 -15.84
N GLN A 14 9.44 31.69 -15.63
CA GLN A 14 9.96 31.99 -14.30
C GLN A 14 8.83 32.34 -13.32
N GLU A 15 7.84 33.11 -13.76
CA GLU A 15 6.68 33.52 -12.95
C GLU A 15 5.86 32.33 -12.43
N VAL A 16 5.59 31.34 -13.30
CA VAL A 16 4.84 30.12 -12.91
C VAL A 16 5.66 29.30 -11.92
N TRP A 17 6.96 29.18 -12.16
CA TRP A 17 7.86 28.46 -11.25
C TRP A 17 7.92 29.11 -9.86
N ASP A 18 8.06 30.44 -9.80
CA ASP A 18 8.12 31.17 -8.54
C ASP A 18 6.80 31.07 -7.76
N SER A 19 5.67 31.10 -8.47
CA SER A 19 4.35 30.87 -7.88
C SER A 19 4.24 29.48 -7.23
N TRP A 20 4.69 28.42 -7.92
CA TRP A 20 4.69 27.06 -7.35
C TRP A 20 5.65 26.92 -6.18
N MET A 21 6.85 27.49 -6.27
CA MET A 21 7.82 27.46 -5.19
C MET A 21 7.30 28.19 -3.95
N SER A 22 6.63 29.33 -4.12
CA SER A 22 5.95 30.05 -3.04
C SER A 22 4.87 29.19 -2.39
N MET A 23 3.99 28.58 -3.19
CA MET A 23 2.94 27.69 -2.70
C MET A 23 3.50 26.47 -1.96
N TRP A 24 4.52 25.79 -2.50
CA TRP A 24 5.14 24.63 -1.86
C TRP A 24 5.98 24.99 -0.63
N SER A 25 6.45 26.23 -0.52
CA SER A 25 7.18 26.72 0.66
C SER A 25 6.25 27.20 1.76
N SER A 26 4.95 27.37 1.48
CA SER A 26 3.97 27.75 2.49
C SER A 26 3.93 26.74 3.64
N GLU A 27 3.73 27.24 4.87
CA GLU A 27 3.63 26.38 6.05
C GLU A 27 2.48 25.38 5.94
N GLU A 28 1.35 25.80 5.38
CA GLU A 28 0.17 24.97 5.21
C GLU A 28 0.49 23.75 4.33
N TYR A 29 1.12 24.00 3.18
CA TYR A 29 1.52 22.92 2.28
C TYR A 29 2.56 22.00 2.93
N GLN A 30 3.57 22.56 3.60
CA GLN A 30 4.60 21.75 4.28
C GLN A 30 3.99 20.86 5.37
N LYS A 31 3.07 21.40 6.19
CA LYS A 31 2.32 20.62 7.19
C LYS A 31 1.54 19.48 6.54
N LYS A 32 0.75 19.76 5.50
CA LYS A 32 -0.04 18.75 4.78
C LYS A 32 0.84 17.70 4.10
N SER A 33 1.95 18.12 3.49
CA SER A 33 2.92 17.25 2.83
C SER A 33 3.60 16.32 3.84
N ASN A 34 4.03 16.84 4.99
CA ASN A 34 4.66 16.05 6.04
C ASN A 34 3.66 15.07 6.69
N GLN A 35 2.43 15.49 6.94
CA GLN A 35 1.38 14.58 7.40
C GLN A 35 1.12 13.46 6.38
N SER A 36 1.04 13.81 5.09
CA SER A 36 0.84 12.82 4.02
C SER A 36 2.02 11.84 3.91
N LYS A 37 3.26 12.32 4.08
CA LYS A 37 4.45 11.46 4.16
C LYS A 37 4.39 10.52 5.36
N LYS A 38 3.99 11.04 6.53
CA LYS A 38 3.83 10.25 7.76
C LYS A 38 2.78 9.16 7.59
N ASN A 39 1.61 9.49 7.01
CA ASN A 39 0.53 8.54 6.76
C ASN A 39 0.97 7.41 5.82
N ARG A 40 1.62 7.75 4.69
CA ARG A 40 2.14 6.75 3.75
C ARG A 40 3.20 5.81 4.35
N ARG A 41 3.87 6.26 5.42
CA ARG A 41 4.89 5.48 6.12
C ARG A 41 4.39 4.87 7.43
N GLN A 42 3.06 4.86 7.64
CA GLN A 42 2.45 4.32 8.86
C GLN A 42 3.03 4.93 10.16
N GLY A 43 3.46 6.19 10.11
CA GLY A 43 4.08 6.87 11.25
C GLY A 43 5.61 6.76 11.33
N GLU A 44 6.26 5.78 10.68
CA GLU A 44 7.71 5.56 10.77
C GLU A 44 8.48 6.30 9.67
N LEU A 45 9.00 7.50 10.00
CA LEU A 45 9.74 8.32 9.03
C LEU A 45 11.20 7.90 8.81
N GLU A 46 11.83 7.26 9.80
CA GLU A 46 13.25 6.88 9.78
C GLU A 46 13.51 5.58 9.01
N LYS A 47 12.57 4.64 9.05
CA LYS A 47 12.70 3.34 8.38
C LYS A 47 12.19 3.41 6.93
N PRO A 48 12.66 2.49 6.05
CA PRO A 48 11.98 2.25 4.78
C PRO A 48 10.48 2.02 5.03
N ALA A 49 9.63 2.56 4.15
CA ALA A 49 8.20 2.33 4.27
C ALA A 49 7.93 0.83 4.24
N PRO A 50 7.18 0.27 5.22
CA PRO A 50 6.88 -1.15 5.24
C PRO A 50 6.09 -1.53 3.99
N SER A 51 6.41 -2.68 3.40
CA SER A 51 5.65 -3.17 2.25
C SER A 51 4.26 -3.59 2.72
N THR A 52 3.23 -3.09 2.04
CA THR A 52 1.84 -3.47 2.31
C THR A 52 1.42 -4.73 1.55
N HIS A 53 2.15 -5.14 0.51
CA HIS A 53 1.87 -6.34 -0.29
C HIS A 53 3.17 -7.03 -0.74
N THR A 54 3.12 -8.33 -1.04
CA THR A 54 4.24 -9.12 -1.58
C THR A 54 4.26 -9.21 -3.11
N SER A 55 3.13 -8.94 -3.77
CA SER A 55 2.96 -9.03 -5.23
C SER A 55 3.61 -7.89 -6.04
N GLY A 56 4.19 -6.89 -5.38
CA GLY A 56 4.81 -5.75 -6.05
C GLY A 56 3.80 -4.93 -6.86
N ALA A 57 4.14 -4.60 -8.11
CA ALA A 57 3.30 -3.78 -9.01
C ALA A 57 2.18 -4.57 -9.73
N ILE A 58 1.95 -5.83 -9.36
CA ILE A 58 0.94 -6.69 -9.97
C ILE A 58 -0.43 -6.39 -9.37
N SER A 59 -1.44 -6.22 -10.22
CA SER A 59 -2.82 -6.01 -9.78
C SER A 59 -3.43 -7.26 -9.16
N HIS A 60 -4.36 -7.10 -8.23
CA HIS A 60 -5.09 -8.23 -7.62
C HIS A 60 -5.83 -9.09 -8.64
N ALA A 61 -6.33 -8.51 -9.74
CA ALA A 61 -6.96 -9.26 -10.82
C ALA A 61 -5.97 -10.20 -11.52
N LYS A 62 -4.76 -9.72 -11.79
CA LYS A 62 -3.71 -10.56 -12.38
C LYS A 62 -3.24 -11.64 -11.41
N VAL A 63 -3.08 -11.31 -10.13
CA VAL A 63 -2.78 -12.30 -9.09
C VAL A 63 -3.87 -13.38 -9.04
N ALA A 64 -5.15 -12.99 -9.03
CA ALA A 64 -6.26 -13.94 -9.03
C ALA A 64 -6.18 -14.89 -10.24
N SER A 65 -6.01 -14.36 -11.46
CA SER A 65 -5.87 -15.18 -12.67
C SER A 65 -4.66 -16.10 -12.65
N GLU A 66 -3.55 -15.71 -12.02
CA GLU A 66 -2.36 -16.56 -11.87
C GLU A 66 -2.61 -17.70 -10.87
N ILE A 67 -3.28 -17.40 -9.75
CA ILE A 67 -3.68 -18.43 -8.78
C ILE A 67 -4.67 -19.40 -9.43
N GLU A 68 -5.71 -18.92 -10.12
CA GLU A 68 -6.72 -19.74 -10.80
C GLU A 68 -6.12 -20.70 -11.83
N LYS A 69 -5.11 -20.23 -12.60
CA LYS A 69 -4.38 -21.07 -13.54
C LYS A 69 -3.63 -22.21 -12.85
N ASN A 70 -3.08 -21.94 -11.67
CA ASN A 70 -2.29 -22.92 -10.93
C ASN A 70 -3.18 -23.91 -10.15
N SER A 71 -4.29 -23.45 -9.58
CA SER A 71 -5.19 -24.25 -8.75
C SER A 71 -6.37 -24.86 -9.52
N GLN A 72 -6.55 -24.51 -10.81
CA GLN A 72 -7.67 -24.93 -11.67
C GLN A 72 -9.05 -24.69 -11.03
N THR A 73 -9.14 -23.74 -10.09
CA THR A 73 -10.34 -23.44 -9.30
C THR A 73 -10.54 -21.94 -9.25
N THR A 74 -11.80 -21.48 -9.25
CA THR A 74 -12.17 -20.08 -9.07
C THR A 74 -11.64 -19.55 -7.74
N VAL A 75 -10.92 -18.43 -7.77
CA VAL A 75 -10.25 -17.88 -6.59
C VAL A 75 -11.12 -16.84 -5.92
N THR A 76 -11.27 -16.96 -4.61
CA THR A 76 -12.00 -15.98 -3.79
C THR A 76 -11.15 -14.75 -3.50
N SER A 77 -11.79 -13.61 -3.24
CA SER A 77 -11.08 -12.40 -2.82
C SER A 77 -10.26 -12.60 -1.54
N TYR A 78 -10.71 -13.48 -0.63
CA TYR A 78 -9.97 -13.85 0.57
C TYR A 78 -8.66 -14.59 0.25
N GLN A 79 -8.69 -15.53 -0.69
CA GLN A 79 -7.47 -16.22 -1.13
C GLN A 79 -6.47 -15.26 -1.77
N VAL A 80 -6.94 -14.30 -2.58
CA VAL A 80 -6.07 -13.24 -3.13
C VAL A 80 -5.47 -12.39 -2.00
N PHE A 81 -6.27 -12.04 -0.99
CA PHE A 81 -5.80 -11.29 0.18
C PHE A 81 -4.68 -12.04 0.90
N VAL A 82 -4.91 -13.30 1.30
CA VAL A 82 -3.91 -14.13 1.99
C VAL A 82 -2.65 -14.27 1.13
N TYR A 83 -2.79 -14.54 -0.17
CA TYR A 83 -1.65 -14.66 -1.08
C TYR A 83 -0.80 -13.39 -1.16
N THR A 84 -1.44 -12.22 -1.21
CA THR A 84 -0.74 -10.92 -1.38
C THR A 84 -0.20 -10.34 -0.07
N HIS A 85 -0.65 -10.83 1.09
CA HIS A 85 -0.28 -10.30 2.41
C HIS A 85 0.55 -11.26 3.25
N THR A 86 0.94 -12.41 2.70
CA THR A 86 1.82 -13.39 3.35
C THR A 86 3.17 -13.50 2.64
N LYS A 87 4.23 -13.75 3.41
CA LYS A 87 5.59 -13.94 2.87
C LYS A 87 5.65 -15.23 2.07
N ASN A 88 6.30 -15.19 0.91
CA ASN A 88 6.45 -16.34 0.01
C ASN A 88 5.13 -17.05 -0.34
N HIS A 89 3.99 -16.37 -0.14
CA HIS A 89 2.66 -16.94 -0.34
C HIS A 89 2.38 -18.18 0.52
N ASP A 90 2.96 -18.25 1.73
CA ASP A 90 2.82 -19.39 2.65
C ASP A 90 1.44 -19.50 3.32
N GLY A 91 0.65 -18.42 3.30
CA GLY A 91 -0.67 -18.38 3.93
C GLY A 91 -0.65 -18.17 5.44
N GLU A 92 0.53 -18.03 6.06
CA GLU A 92 0.71 -18.00 7.51
C GLU A 92 1.48 -16.76 7.97
N THR A 93 2.58 -16.42 7.30
CA THR A 93 3.50 -15.37 7.75
C THR A 93 3.08 -14.01 7.18
N PHE A 94 2.17 -13.32 7.87
CA PHE A 94 1.72 -11.99 7.48
C PHE A 94 2.84 -10.94 7.50
N ILE A 95 2.80 -10.04 6.52
CA ILE A 95 3.80 -8.97 6.35
C ILE A 95 3.64 -7.80 7.32
N ASN A 96 2.44 -7.62 7.89
CA ASN A 96 2.16 -6.62 8.92
C ASN A 96 1.02 -7.08 9.84
N ASP A 97 0.96 -6.48 11.03
CA ASP A 97 -0.01 -6.83 12.07
C ASP A 97 -1.45 -6.56 11.65
N GLN A 98 -1.68 -5.51 10.87
CA GLN A 98 -3.01 -5.17 10.36
C GLN A 98 -3.57 -6.27 9.44
N ALA A 99 -2.75 -6.85 8.56
CA ALA A 99 -3.17 -7.93 7.70
C ALA A 99 -3.47 -9.20 8.49
N LYS A 100 -2.71 -9.44 9.56
CA LYS A 100 -2.97 -10.54 10.50
C LYS A 100 -4.31 -10.34 11.22
N GLU A 101 -4.58 -9.14 11.74
CA GLU A 101 -5.85 -8.80 12.42
C GLU A 101 -7.05 -8.97 11.48
N VAL A 102 -6.97 -8.47 10.25
CA VAL A 102 -8.02 -8.64 9.22
C VAL A 102 -8.25 -10.12 8.90
N ASN A 103 -7.18 -10.93 8.83
CA ASN A 103 -7.30 -12.36 8.62
C ASN A 103 -8.02 -13.06 9.78
N GLU A 104 -7.63 -12.75 11.01
CA GLU A 104 -8.25 -13.30 12.23
C GLU A 104 -9.74 -12.94 12.30
N GLU A 105 -10.11 -11.67 12.08
CA GLU A 105 -11.51 -11.23 12.05
C GLU A 105 -12.33 -11.97 10.98
N PHE A 106 -11.77 -12.13 9.78
CA PHE A 106 -12.44 -12.86 8.70
C PHE A 106 -12.67 -14.33 9.05
N VAL A 107 -11.67 -14.99 9.62
CA VAL A 107 -11.76 -16.40 10.01
C VAL A 107 -12.80 -16.58 11.11
N SER A 108 -12.78 -15.75 12.16
CA SER A 108 -13.76 -15.81 13.25
C SER A 108 -15.19 -15.63 12.74
N ARG A 109 -15.45 -14.63 11.89
CA ARG A 109 -16.78 -14.44 11.29
C ARG A 109 -17.22 -15.60 10.42
N ARG A 110 -16.28 -16.22 9.69
CA ARG A 110 -16.59 -17.38 8.86
C ARG A 110 -16.98 -18.59 9.72
N GLU A 111 -16.28 -18.80 10.83
CA GLU A 111 -16.59 -19.88 11.78
C GLU A 111 -17.95 -19.67 12.45
N GLU A 112 -18.26 -18.45 12.89
CA GLU A 112 -19.58 -18.08 13.44
C GLU A 112 -20.72 -18.40 12.44
N LEU A 113 -20.52 -18.11 11.16
CA LEU A 113 -21.53 -18.39 10.13
C LEU A 113 -21.71 -19.89 9.83
N ILE A 114 -20.67 -20.70 10.05
CA ILE A 114 -20.73 -22.15 9.86
C ILE A 114 -21.42 -22.82 11.05
N ASP A 115 -21.22 -22.31 12.27
CA ASP A 115 -21.80 -22.89 13.50
C ASP A 115 -23.29 -22.57 13.69
N ILE A 116 -23.83 -21.63 12.90
CA ILE A 116 -25.25 -21.24 12.88
C ILE A 116 -26.05 -22.02 11.80
N GLY A 117 -25.39 -22.73 10.89
CA GLY A 117 -26.01 -23.45 9.77
C GLY A 117 -26.17 -24.95 10.01
#